data_AF-A0A142Y3S6-F1
#
_entry.id   AF-A0A142Y3S6-F1
#
_cell.length_a   1.000
_cell.length_b   1.000
_cell.length_c   1.000
_cell.angle_alpha   90.00
_cell.angle_beta   90.00
_cell.angle_gamma   90.00
#
_symmetry.space_group_name_H-M   'P 1'
#
loop_
_entity.id
_entity.type
_entity.pdbx_description
1 polymer ?
#
loop_
_entity_poly.entity_id
_entity_poly.type
_entity_poly.pdbx_seq_one_letter_code
_entity_poly.pdbx_strand_id
1 'polypeptide(L)'
;MIDERVNRIAHVLWAANTAPILRMEFYCIKSTICHRLGTDDGYDVQRIDHECWTCGGDGIFHSFDAAFSDECWKCCGTGVYSSLFVELKRWKLGKHVFHEPIRRLSRIEAQPRNVNIRGKVQHASCSWSQSANVAIGRLFDRSYYWNCMGTLPDQRFGLALRQCEALSRWIFGEDWNRMYVNVPAATTWLERKEVIMSP
;
A
#
# COMPACT_ATOMS: atom_id res chain seq x y z
N MET A 1 -26.12 -0.93 5.00
CA MET A 1 -25.26 -0.47 6.12
C MET A 1 -23.86 -1.10 6.11
N ILE A 2 -23.70 -2.42 5.96
CA ILE A 2 -22.38 -3.07 5.97
C ILE A 2 -21.50 -2.63 4.79
N ASP A 3 -22.05 -2.63 3.57
CA ASP A 3 -21.29 -2.23 2.37
C ASP A 3 -20.83 -0.78 2.42
N GLU A 4 -21.63 0.09 3.03
CA GLU A 4 -21.25 1.49 3.21
C GLU A 4 -20.05 1.62 4.16
N ARG A 5 -20.04 0.89 5.29
CA ARG A 5 -18.89 0.90 6.21
C ARG A 5 -17.63 0.33 5.54
N VAL A 6 -17.77 -0.75 4.77
CA VAL A 6 -16.66 -1.33 3.99
C VAL A 6 -16.13 -0.30 3.00
N ASN A 7 -17.00 0.42 2.28
CA ASN A 7 -16.59 1.48 1.37
C ASN A 7 -15.85 2.63 2.09
N ARG A 8 -16.29 3.00 3.30
CA ARG A 8 -15.62 4.03 4.11
C ARG A 8 -14.24 3.55 4.58
N ILE A 9 -14.13 2.31 5.06
CA ILE A 9 -12.85 1.68 5.42
C ILE A 9 -11.92 1.64 4.20
N ALA A 10 -12.43 1.21 3.04
CA ALA A 10 -11.67 1.17 1.80
C ALA A 10 -11.08 2.53 1.43
N HIS A 11 -11.89 3.59 1.60
CA HIS A 11 -11.48 4.95 1.29
C HIS A 11 -10.35 5.44 2.21
N VAL A 12 -10.48 5.20 3.52
CA VAL A 12 -9.44 5.56 4.50
C VAL A 12 -8.18 4.71 4.30
N LEU A 13 -8.32 3.41 4.01
CA LEU A 13 -7.19 2.54 3.73
C LEU A 13 -6.44 2.95 2.46
N TRP A 14 -7.18 3.34 1.41
CA TRP A 14 -6.60 3.89 0.18
C TRP A 14 -5.78 5.15 0.49
N ALA A 15 -6.35 6.09 1.25
CA ALA A 15 -5.63 7.30 1.64
C ALA A 15 -4.37 6.99 2.45
N ALA A 16 -4.44 6.08 3.43
CA ALA A 16 -3.29 5.68 4.24
C ALA A 16 -2.18 5.01 3.40
N ASN A 17 -2.57 4.21 2.41
CA ASN A 17 -1.65 3.50 1.51
C ASN A 17 -0.87 4.44 0.57
N THR A 18 -1.29 5.70 0.41
CA THR A 18 -0.61 6.66 -0.47
C THR A 18 0.77 7.05 0.08
N ALA A 19 0.89 7.21 1.40
CA ALA A 19 2.15 7.50 2.08
C ALA A 19 2.10 6.95 3.52
N PRO A 20 2.37 5.64 3.71
CA PRO A 20 2.36 5.02 5.03
C PRO A 20 3.44 5.60 5.95
N ILE A 21 3.10 5.89 7.21
CA ILE A 21 4.06 6.42 8.20
C ILE A 21 5.09 5.35 8.55
N LEU A 22 4.62 4.14 8.88
CA LEU A 22 5.43 2.97 9.19
C LEU A 22 5.12 1.89 8.16
N ARG A 23 5.99 1.77 7.15
CA ARG A 23 5.65 1.07 5.90
C ARG A 23 5.44 -0.44 6.07
N MET A 24 6.28 -1.10 6.86
CA MET A 24 6.24 -2.56 7.00
C MET A 24 5.00 -2.99 7.79
N GLU A 25 4.76 -2.34 8.92
CA GLU A 25 3.62 -2.57 9.80
C GLU A 25 2.30 -2.22 9.11
N PHE A 26 2.28 -1.14 8.33
CA PHE A 26 1.12 -0.78 7.52
C PHE A 26 0.75 -1.88 6.55
N TYR A 27 1.72 -2.51 5.87
CA TYR A 27 1.41 -3.57 4.92
C TYR A 27 0.82 -4.81 5.61
N CYS A 28 1.25 -5.14 6.83
CA CYS A 28 0.61 -6.21 7.61
C CYS A 28 -0.87 -5.92 7.89
N ILE A 29 -1.18 -4.68 8.30
CA ILE A 29 -2.56 -4.26 8.58
C ILE A 29 -3.39 -4.23 7.29
N LYS A 30 -2.83 -3.68 6.20
CA LYS A 30 -3.47 -3.63 4.88
C LYS A 30 -3.83 -5.03 4.40
N SER A 31 -2.90 -5.99 4.45
CA SER A 31 -3.15 -7.38 4.06
C SER A 31 -4.26 -7.99 4.91
N THR A 32 -4.22 -7.81 6.23
CA THR A 32 -5.28 -8.28 7.15
C THR A 32 -6.65 -7.72 6.78
N ILE A 33 -6.75 -6.42 6.49
CA ILE A 33 -8.02 -5.79 6.08
C ILE A 33 -8.48 -6.33 4.72
N CYS A 34 -7.56 -6.47 3.75
CA CYS A 34 -7.88 -6.98 2.42
C CYS A 34 -8.38 -8.42 2.47
N HIS A 35 -7.73 -9.29 3.26
CA HIS A 35 -8.14 -10.70 3.39
C HIS A 35 -9.51 -10.86 4.04
N ARG A 36 -9.85 -9.99 5.01
CA ARG A 36 -11.11 -10.09 5.75
C ARG A 36 -12.29 -9.39 5.07
N LEU A 37 -12.04 -8.28 4.38
CA LEU A 37 -13.10 -7.43 3.83
C LEU A 37 -13.11 -7.37 2.30
N GLY A 38 -11.99 -7.67 1.65
CA GLY A 38 -11.85 -7.58 0.20
C GLY A 38 -12.32 -8.85 -0.50
N THR A 39 -12.59 -8.73 -1.80
CA THR A 39 -12.80 -9.86 -2.69
C THR A 39 -11.59 -10.03 -3.60
N ASP A 40 -11.26 -11.28 -3.93
CA ASP A 40 -10.24 -11.57 -4.93
C ASP A 40 -10.67 -11.00 -6.29
N ASP A 41 -9.76 -10.26 -6.93
CA ASP A 41 -9.99 -9.56 -8.20
C ASP A 41 -8.87 -9.86 -9.21
N GLY A 42 -8.20 -11.00 -9.05
CA GLY A 42 -7.21 -11.53 -9.98
C GLY A 42 -5.77 -11.13 -9.65
N TYR A 43 -4.92 -11.09 -10.68
CA TYR A 43 -3.48 -10.94 -10.53
C TYR A 43 -2.90 -9.98 -11.55
N ASP A 44 -1.89 -9.22 -11.11
CA ASP A 44 -1.08 -8.34 -11.95
C ASP A 44 0.39 -8.80 -11.92
N VAL A 45 1.14 -8.46 -12.98
CA VAL A 45 2.58 -8.67 -13.02
C VAL A 45 3.28 -7.32 -13.03
N GLN A 46 4.05 -7.09 -11.98
CA GLN A 46 4.89 -5.92 -11.81
C GLN A 46 6.31 -6.22 -12.29
N ARG A 47 6.86 -5.33 -13.13
CA ARG A 47 8.27 -5.30 -13.50
C ARG A 47 8.94 -4.09 -12.89
N ILE A 48 10.00 -4.31 -12.11
CA ILE A 48 10.86 -3.27 -11.54
C ILE A 48 12.22 -3.39 -12.22
N ASP A 49 12.57 -2.39 -13.02
CA ASP A 49 13.87 -2.30 -13.65
C ASP A 49 14.88 -1.64 -12.70
N HIS A 50 16.09 -2.18 -12.69
CA HIS A 50 17.23 -1.60 -11.98
C HIS A 50 18.14 -0.91 -13.00
N GLU A 51 18.17 0.41 -12.92
CA GLU A 51 18.97 1.27 -13.79
C GLU A 51 20.47 1.02 -13.62
N CYS A 52 21.20 1.04 -14.73
CA CYS A 52 22.64 0.83 -14.75
C CYS A 52 23.36 2.07 -14.25
N TRP A 53 23.99 1.95 -13.09
CA TRP A 53 24.74 3.04 -12.44
C TRP A 53 25.96 3.47 -13.25
N THR A 54 26.56 2.57 -14.03
CA THR A 54 27.76 2.86 -14.85
C THR A 54 27.48 3.87 -15.96
N CYS A 55 26.30 3.86 -16.55
CA CYS A 55 25.88 4.78 -17.61
C CYS A 55 24.77 5.74 -17.16
N GLY A 56 24.43 5.81 -15.87
CA GLY A 56 23.31 6.62 -15.40
C GLY A 56 21.96 6.26 -16.03
N GLY A 57 21.81 5.03 -16.53
CA GLY A 57 20.58 4.52 -17.13
C GLY A 57 20.36 4.84 -18.62
N ASP A 58 21.26 5.55 -19.29
CA ASP A 58 21.11 5.88 -20.72
C ASP A 58 21.60 4.80 -21.68
N GLY A 59 22.35 3.81 -21.17
CA GLY A 59 22.91 2.72 -21.95
C GLY A 59 24.25 3.04 -22.63
N ILE A 60 24.79 4.24 -22.44
CA ILE A 60 25.98 4.74 -23.13
C ILE A 60 27.13 4.92 -22.13
N PHE A 61 28.30 4.38 -22.47
CA PHE A 61 29.53 4.68 -21.74
C PHE A 61 30.12 5.99 -22.27
N HIS A 62 30.13 7.02 -21.43
CA HIS A 62 30.75 8.32 -21.75
C HIS A 62 32.20 8.32 -21.26
N SER A 63 33.17 8.34 -22.18
CA SER A 63 34.56 8.60 -21.79
C SER A 63 34.75 10.07 -21.38
N PHE A 64 35.76 10.33 -20.55
CA PHE A 64 36.09 11.69 -20.07
C PHE A 64 36.30 12.70 -21.21
N ASP A 65 36.88 12.25 -22.32
CA ASP A 65 36.92 13.02 -23.56
C ASP A 65 35.68 12.63 -24.37
N ALA A 66 34.71 13.55 -24.49
CA ALA A 66 33.42 13.34 -25.16
C ALA A 66 33.49 12.97 -26.66
N ALA A 67 34.66 12.59 -27.16
CA ALA A 67 34.94 12.12 -28.51
C ALA A 67 34.63 10.62 -28.70
N PHE A 68 34.38 9.86 -27.62
CA PHE A 68 34.04 8.44 -27.71
C PHE A 68 32.82 8.10 -26.84
N SER A 69 31.76 7.64 -27.50
CA SER A 69 30.58 7.06 -26.87
C SER A 69 30.41 5.65 -27.39
N ASP A 70 30.30 4.66 -26.49
CA ASP A 70 30.07 3.26 -26.85
C ASP A 70 28.92 2.69 -26.02
N GLU A 71 28.38 1.55 -26.42
CA GLU A 71 27.39 0.83 -25.63
C GLU A 71 27.99 0.47 -24.26
N CYS A 72 27.24 0.77 -23.19
CA CYS A 72 27.65 0.40 -21.86
C CYS A 72 27.68 -1.13 -21.74
N TRP A 73 28.87 -1.71 -21.67
CA TRP A 73 29.06 -3.17 -21.58
C TRP A 73 28.34 -3.81 -20.38
N LYS A 74 28.10 -3.04 -19.31
CA LYS A 74 27.43 -3.54 -18.11
C LYS A 74 25.94 -3.81 -18.30
N CYS A 75 25.26 -3.05 -19.16
CA CYS A 75 23.84 -3.20 -19.48
C CYS A 75 23.60 -3.53 -20.96
N CYS A 76 24.67 -3.76 -21.73
CA CYS A 76 24.66 -3.99 -23.17
C CYS A 76 23.80 -2.95 -23.92
N GLY A 77 24.02 -1.66 -23.66
CA GLY A 77 23.30 -0.59 -24.37
C GLY A 77 21.87 -0.30 -23.86
N THR A 78 21.32 -1.11 -22.95
CA THR A 78 19.89 -1.00 -22.58
C THR A 78 19.57 0.03 -21.49
N GLY A 79 20.59 0.49 -20.76
CA GLY A 79 20.41 1.32 -19.56
C GLY A 79 19.89 0.54 -18.33
N VAL A 80 19.51 -0.73 -18.46
CA VAL A 80 18.97 -1.57 -17.38
C VAL A 80 19.88 -2.77 -17.14
N TYR A 81 20.46 -2.90 -15.94
CA TYR A 81 21.36 -4.04 -15.67
C TYR A 81 20.62 -5.27 -15.15
N SER A 82 19.41 -5.12 -14.58
CA SER A 82 18.57 -6.23 -14.16
C SER A 82 17.10 -5.83 -14.04
N SER A 83 16.20 -6.82 -14.09
CA SER A 83 14.76 -6.62 -13.90
C SER A 83 14.24 -7.63 -12.87
N LEU A 84 13.43 -7.15 -11.93
CA LEU A 84 12.67 -7.95 -10.99
C LEU A 84 11.21 -8.05 -11.44
N PHE A 85 10.67 -9.26 -11.47
CA PHE A 85 9.26 -9.50 -11.76
C PHE A 85 8.56 -10.00 -10.49
N VAL A 86 7.41 -9.43 -10.17
CA VAL A 86 6.62 -9.77 -8.98
C VAL A 86 5.17 -10.00 -9.38
N GLU A 87 4.63 -11.15 -8.97
CA GLU A 87 3.19 -11.42 -9.06
C GLU A 87 2.48 -10.74 -7.90
N LEU A 88 1.50 -9.90 -8.23
CA LEU A 88 0.69 -9.16 -7.27
C LEU A 88 -0.73 -9.70 -7.30
N LYS A 89 -1.25 -10.16 -6.16
CA LYS A 89 -2.68 -10.46 -6.01
C LYS A 89 -3.45 -9.15 -5.86
N ARG A 90 -4.59 -9.06 -6.53
CA ARG A 90 -5.52 -7.94 -6.45
C ARG A 90 -6.64 -8.24 -5.47
N TRP A 91 -6.85 -7.29 -4.57
CA TRP A 91 -7.96 -7.27 -3.64
C TRP A 91 -8.86 -6.09 -3.95
N LYS A 92 -10.10 -6.36 -4.31
CA LYS A 92 -11.12 -5.33 -4.49
C LYS A 92 -11.83 -5.09 -3.18
N LEU A 93 -11.80 -3.85 -2.71
CA LEU A 93 -12.45 -3.42 -1.48
C LEU A 93 -13.23 -2.14 -1.79
N GLY A 94 -14.55 -2.25 -1.85
CA GLY A 94 -15.40 -1.18 -2.37
C GLY A 94 -15.04 -0.82 -3.81
N LYS A 95 -14.74 0.46 -4.05
CA LYS A 95 -14.28 0.97 -5.36
C LYS A 95 -12.76 0.95 -5.57
N HIS A 96 -11.99 0.52 -4.56
CA HIS A 96 -10.53 0.57 -4.58
C HIS A 96 -9.95 -0.83 -4.84
N VAL A 97 -8.84 -0.86 -5.56
CA VAL A 97 -8.03 -2.07 -5.78
C VAL A 97 -6.73 -1.92 -5.00
N PHE A 98 -6.39 -2.97 -4.26
CA PHE A 98 -5.16 -3.07 -3.49
C PHE A 98 -4.32 -4.23 -4.00
N HIS A 99 -3.01 -4.04 -4.01
CA HIS A 99 -2.05 -5.06 -4.44
C HIS A 99 -1.31 -5.65 -3.24
N GLU A 100 -1.18 -6.98 -3.26
CA GLU A 100 -0.39 -7.76 -2.31
C GLU A 100 0.67 -8.58 -3.07
N PRO A 101 1.97 -8.40 -2.78
CA PRO A 101 3.01 -9.25 -3.37
C PRO A 101 2.87 -10.70 -2.93
N ILE A 102 2.79 -11.62 -3.88
CA ILE A 102 2.69 -13.06 -3.60
C ILE A 102 4.06 -13.72 -3.72
N ARG A 103 4.73 -13.52 -4.86
CA ARG A 103 6.02 -14.14 -5.13
C ARG A 103 6.80 -13.39 -6.20
N ARG A 104 8.10 -13.65 -6.25
CA ARG A 104 8.96 -13.27 -7.37
C ARG A 104 8.76 -14.26 -8.52
N LEU A 105 8.78 -13.74 -9.74
CA LEU A 105 8.72 -14.53 -10.97
C LEU A 105 10.11 -14.54 -11.61
N SER A 106 10.49 -15.68 -12.19
CA SER A 106 11.58 -15.72 -13.15
C SER A 106 11.20 -14.98 -14.44
N ARG A 107 12.19 -14.59 -15.24
CA ARG A 107 11.95 -13.94 -16.54
C ARG A 107 11.11 -14.82 -17.47
N ILE A 108 11.33 -16.14 -17.44
CA ILE A 108 10.62 -17.12 -18.28
C ILE A 108 9.15 -17.20 -17.86
N GLU A 109 8.85 -17.21 -16.56
CA GLU A 109 7.45 -17.20 -16.07
C GLU A 109 6.73 -15.88 -16.34
N ALA A 110 7.46 -14.76 -16.36
CA ALA A 110 6.89 -13.44 -16.61
C ALA A 110 6.62 -13.18 -18.10
N GLN A 111 7.40 -13.74 -19.02
CA GLN A 111 7.26 -13.53 -20.48
C GLN A 111 5.86 -13.81 -21.05
N PRO A 112 5.20 -14.94 -20.76
CA PRO A 112 3.85 -15.20 -21.29
C PRO A 112 2.79 -14.35 -20.60
N ARG A 113 3.13 -13.64 -19.52
CA ARG A 113 2.20 -12.83 -18.74
C ARG A 113 2.32 -11.37 -19.18
N ASN A 114 1.19 -10.69 -19.33
CA ASN A 114 1.20 -9.28 -19.67
C ASN A 114 1.69 -8.46 -18.47
N VAL A 115 2.90 -7.88 -18.57
CA VAL A 115 3.42 -6.93 -17.59
C VAL A 115 2.59 -5.66 -17.65
N ASN A 116 1.71 -5.49 -16.68
CA ASN A 116 0.76 -4.39 -16.62
C ASN A 116 1.12 -3.31 -15.60
N ILE A 117 2.12 -3.53 -14.76
CA ILE A 117 2.67 -2.52 -13.85
C ILE A 117 4.17 -2.38 -14.10
N ARG A 118 4.62 -1.17 -14.45
CA ARG A 118 6.03 -0.83 -14.63
C ARG A 118 6.50 0.04 -13.48
N GLY A 119 7.62 -0.34 -12.86
CA GLY A 119 8.15 0.31 -11.67
C GLY A 119 7.33 -0.02 -10.41
N LYS A 120 7.59 0.72 -9.33
CA LYS A 120 6.83 0.61 -8.08
C LYS A 120 5.43 1.18 -8.29
N VAL A 121 4.42 0.55 -7.68
CA VAL A 121 3.05 1.09 -7.67
C VAL A 121 3.09 2.50 -7.07
N GLN A 122 2.67 3.48 -7.85
CA GLN A 122 2.56 4.88 -7.43
C GLN A 122 1.12 5.20 -7.07
N HIS A 123 0.94 6.04 -6.06
CA HIS A 123 -0.36 6.53 -5.65
C HIS A 123 -0.40 8.05 -5.79
N ALA A 124 -1.55 8.60 -6.19
CA ALA A 124 -1.76 10.03 -6.14
C ALA A 124 -1.57 10.51 -4.70
N SER A 125 -0.93 11.67 -4.53
CA SER A 125 -0.70 12.23 -3.20
C SER A 125 -2.03 12.51 -2.51
N CYS A 126 -2.08 12.23 -1.20
CA CYS A 126 -3.26 12.46 -0.38
C CYS A 126 -2.87 13.30 0.84
N SER A 127 -3.38 14.53 0.91
CA SER A 127 -3.02 15.50 1.95
C SER A 127 -3.34 15.03 3.38
N TRP A 128 -4.28 14.09 3.52
CA TRP A 128 -4.71 13.53 4.79
C TRP A 128 -4.22 12.07 5.01
N SER A 129 -3.23 11.60 4.24
CA SER A 129 -2.64 10.27 4.40
C SER A 129 -2.17 10.00 5.84
N GLN A 130 -1.53 10.96 6.50
CA GLN A 130 -1.04 10.79 7.87
C GLN A 130 -2.19 10.51 8.84
N SER A 131 -3.27 11.30 8.76
CA SER A 131 -4.47 11.11 9.58
C SER A 131 -5.20 9.80 9.27
N ALA A 132 -5.17 9.37 8.00
CA ALA A 132 -5.68 8.07 7.59
C ALA A 132 -4.88 6.91 8.19
N ASN A 133 -3.55 6.99 8.22
CA ASN A 133 -2.68 6.00 8.86
C ASN A 133 -3.00 5.88 10.35
N VAL A 134 -3.12 7.01 11.05
CA VAL A 134 -3.51 7.04 12.47
C VAL A 134 -4.91 6.44 12.66
N ALA A 135 -5.88 6.74 11.79
CA ALA A 135 -7.22 6.16 11.87
C ALA A 135 -7.20 4.64 11.66
N ILE A 136 -6.49 4.14 10.65
CA ILE A 136 -6.34 2.70 10.41
C ILE A 136 -5.68 2.01 11.61
N GLY A 137 -4.61 2.57 12.16
CA GLY A 137 -4.01 2.08 13.40
C GLY A 137 -5.02 2.02 14.53
N ARG A 138 -5.72 3.12 14.78
CA ARG A 138 -6.69 3.19 15.88
C ARG A 138 -7.76 2.11 15.79
N LEU A 139 -8.18 1.79 14.57
CA LEU A 139 -9.24 0.82 14.32
C LEU A 139 -8.73 -0.63 14.38
N PHE A 140 -7.55 -0.92 13.84
CA PHE A 140 -7.11 -2.29 13.57
C PHE A 140 -5.85 -2.72 14.33
N ASP A 141 -4.98 -1.80 14.77
CA ASP A 141 -3.73 -2.12 15.47
C ASP A 141 -3.28 -0.97 16.40
N ARG A 142 -3.42 -1.21 17.72
CA ARG A 142 -3.10 -0.22 18.75
C ARG A 142 -1.61 0.13 18.81
N SER A 143 -0.74 -0.83 18.54
CA SER A 143 0.71 -0.61 18.55
C SER A 143 1.08 0.33 17.41
N TYR A 144 0.58 0.03 16.21
CA TYR A 144 0.75 0.86 15.03
C TYR A 144 0.21 2.28 15.23
N TYR A 145 -0.96 2.42 15.86
CA TYR A 145 -1.52 3.74 16.22
C TYR A 145 -0.54 4.58 17.03
N TRP A 146 -0.03 4.04 18.14
CA TRP A 146 0.87 4.79 19.02
C TRP A 146 2.21 5.10 18.36
N ASN A 147 2.74 4.16 17.59
CA ASN A 147 3.99 4.39 16.86
C ASN A 147 3.82 5.46 15.77
N CYS A 148 2.69 5.49 15.07
CA CYS A 148 2.37 6.57 14.15
C CYS A 148 2.29 7.91 14.88
N MET A 149 1.57 7.97 16.00
CA MET A 149 1.40 9.19 16.78
C MET A 149 2.73 9.72 17.33
N GLY A 150 3.63 8.85 17.77
CA GLY A 150 4.97 9.22 18.23
C GLY A 150 5.93 9.67 17.12
N THR A 151 5.60 9.39 15.85
CA THR A 151 6.41 9.80 14.69
C THR A 151 5.96 11.16 14.11
N LEU A 152 4.77 11.64 14.49
CA LEU A 152 4.24 12.89 13.97
C LEU A 152 4.93 14.11 14.62
N PRO A 153 5.28 15.16 13.84
CA PRO A 153 5.72 16.43 14.40
C PRO A 153 4.62 17.07 15.26
N ASP A 154 4.99 17.76 16.34
CA ASP A 154 4.07 18.41 17.28
C ASP A 154 3.00 19.28 16.59
N GLN A 155 3.41 20.05 15.57
CA GLN A 155 2.53 20.92 14.80
C GLN A 155 1.40 20.16 14.07
N ARG A 156 1.62 18.88 13.75
CA ARG A 156 0.66 18.02 13.04
C ARG A 156 -0.10 17.10 13.97
N PHE A 157 0.40 16.84 15.18
CA PHE A 157 -0.19 15.93 16.15
C PHE A 157 -1.67 16.25 16.42
N GLY A 158 -1.97 17.49 16.79
CA GLY A 158 -3.33 17.91 17.13
C GLY A 158 -4.31 17.82 15.95
N LEU A 159 -3.85 18.15 14.75
CA LEU A 159 -4.66 18.03 13.53
C LEU A 159 -4.91 16.56 13.18
N ALA A 160 -3.87 15.72 13.20
CA ALA A 160 -3.97 14.30 12.90
C ALA A 160 -4.89 13.57 13.88
N LEU A 161 -4.85 13.91 15.18
CA LEU A 161 -5.73 13.35 16.19
C LEU A 161 -7.21 13.70 15.92
N ARG A 162 -7.53 14.97 15.66
CA ARG A 162 -8.90 15.41 15.34
C ARG A 162 -9.41 14.76 14.06
N GLN A 163 -8.58 14.70 13.02
CA GLN A 163 -8.95 14.06 11.76
C GLN A 163 -9.12 12.55 11.92
N CYS A 164 -8.26 11.88 12.69
CA CYS A 164 -8.42 10.46 13.04
C CYS A 164 -9.77 10.21 13.71
N GLU A 165 -10.15 11.02 14.70
CA GLU A 165 -11.44 10.91 15.39
C GLU A 165 -12.62 11.14 14.43
N ALA A 166 -12.53 12.17 13.58
CA ALA A 166 -13.55 12.44 12.56
C ALA A 166 -13.70 11.28 11.56
N LEU A 167 -12.59 10.72 11.07
CA LEU A 167 -12.59 9.58 10.15
C LEU A 167 -13.17 8.33 10.81
N SER A 168 -12.83 8.09 12.07
CA SER A 168 -13.32 6.91 12.79
C SER A 168 -14.83 7.01 13.08
N ARG A 169 -15.30 8.21 13.47
CA ARG A 169 -16.74 8.52 13.56
C ARG A 169 -17.43 8.40 12.22
N TRP A 170 -16.80 8.85 11.14
CA TRP A 170 -17.37 8.72 9.81
C TRP A 170 -17.52 7.25 9.42
N ILE A 171 -16.55 6.39 9.72
CA ILE A 171 -16.67 4.95 9.42
C ILE A 171 -17.79 4.28 10.25
N PHE A 172 -17.85 4.53 11.56
CA PHE A 172 -18.70 3.74 12.47
C PHE A 172 -20.00 4.43 12.93
N GLY A 173 -20.15 5.73 12.70
CA GLY A 173 -21.31 6.51 13.14
C GLY A 173 -21.48 6.45 14.67
N GLU A 174 -22.71 6.18 15.11
CA GLU A 174 -23.07 6.08 16.53
C GLU A 174 -22.35 4.93 17.26
N ASP A 175 -21.96 3.87 16.53
CA ASP A 175 -21.22 2.74 17.12
C ASP A 175 -19.81 3.16 17.57
N TRP A 176 -19.29 4.30 17.12
CA TRP A 176 -17.98 4.80 17.50
C TRP A 176 -17.78 4.87 19.03
N ASN A 177 -18.80 5.31 19.76
CA ASN A 177 -18.73 5.45 21.22
C ASN A 177 -18.56 4.08 21.90
N ARG A 178 -19.08 3.01 21.31
CA ARG A 178 -18.90 1.64 21.79
C ARG A 178 -17.50 1.10 21.47
N MET A 179 -16.90 1.56 20.37
CA MET A 179 -15.56 1.17 19.94
C MET A 179 -14.44 1.89 20.69
N TYR A 180 -14.71 3.10 21.19
CA TYR A 180 -13.76 3.92 21.93
C TYR A 180 -13.20 3.22 23.19
N VAL A 181 -14.00 2.34 23.80
CA VAL A 181 -13.65 1.67 25.07
C VAL A 181 -12.79 0.42 24.87
N ASN A 182 -12.89 -0.25 23.71
CA ASN A 182 -12.27 -1.55 23.46
C ASN A 182 -11.36 -1.50 22.21
N VAL A 183 -10.15 -0.96 22.27
CA VAL A 183 -9.22 -1.04 21.12
C VAL A 183 -8.47 -2.39 21.14
N PRO A 184 -8.47 -3.19 20.04
CA PRO A 184 -8.96 -2.86 18.71
C PRO A 184 -10.38 -3.38 18.44
N ALA A 185 -11.37 -2.48 18.48
CA ALA A 185 -12.79 -2.82 18.37
C ALA A 185 -13.19 -3.29 16.97
N ALA A 186 -12.45 -2.89 15.92
CA ALA A 186 -12.77 -3.31 14.57
C ALA A 186 -12.51 -4.82 14.38
N THR A 187 -11.53 -5.38 15.08
CA THR A 187 -11.21 -6.81 15.05
C THR A 187 -12.39 -7.63 15.58
N THR A 188 -12.97 -7.23 16.71
CA THR A 188 -14.17 -7.88 17.29
C THR A 188 -15.42 -7.71 16.43
N TRP A 189 -15.55 -6.58 15.72
CA TRP A 189 -16.64 -6.40 14.75
C TRP A 189 -16.47 -7.31 13.52
N LEU A 190 -15.23 -7.48 13.03
CA LEU A 190 -14.91 -8.38 11.93
C LEU A 190 -15.19 -9.84 12.30
N GLU A 191 -14.87 -10.27 13.51
CA GLU A 191 -15.15 -11.62 14.02
C GLU A 191 -16.66 -11.92 14.06
N ARG A 192 -17.50 -10.94 14.40
CA ARG A 192 -18.96 -11.11 14.36
C ARG A 192 -19.51 -11.28 12.94
N LYS A 193 -18.81 -10.77 11.91
CA LYS A 193 -19.21 -10.94 10.51
C LYS A 193 -18.99 -12.37 10.02
N GLU A 194 -17.93 -13.04 10.48
CA GLU A 194 -17.69 -14.47 10.16
C GLU A 194 -18.82 -15.35 10.70
N VAL A 195 -19.40 -15.01 11.85
CA VAL A 195 -20.54 -15.73 12.44
C VAL A 195 -21.84 -15.54 11.65
N ILE A 196 -22.06 -14.38 11.05
CA ILE A 196 -23.31 -14.07 10.32
C ILE A 196 -23.25 -14.57 8.86
N MET A 197 -22.05 -14.77 8.31
CA MET A 197 -21.84 -15.20 6.92
C MET A 197 -21.38 -16.65 6.77
N SER A 198 -21.22 -17.40 7.87
CA SER A 198 -21.08 -18.86 7.82
C SER A 198 -22.47 -19.48 7.65
N PRO A 199 -22.69 -20.38 6.69
CA PRO A 199 -24.00 -20.99 6.42
C PRO A 199 -24.53 -21.81 7.60
#